data_AF-A0AAV4FE47-F1
#
_entry.id   AF-A0AAV4FE47-F1
#
_cell.length_a   1.000
_cell.length_b   1.000
_cell.length_c   1.000
_cell.angle_alpha   90.00
_cell.angle_beta   90.00
_cell.angle_gamma   90.00
#
_symmetry.space_group_name_H-M   'P 1'
#
loop_
_entity.id
_entity.type
_entity.pdbx_description
1 polymer ?
#
loop_
_entity_poly.entity_id
_entity_poly.type
_entity_poly.pdbx_seq_one_letter_code
_entity_poly.pdbx_strand_id
1 'polypeptide(L)'
;MSGEKQHVSKAMLLALLRFVSSCVDVSSADTCRTLTTYNTGLSPRVTDYNMRIVLQGNSLLNEDADVFCLQETWFESDMAYTLGKLMDVYKYHFSALHSSVNVLLGDGEELKVSQSLVV
;
A
#
# COMPACT_ATOMS: atom_id res chain seq x y z
N MET A 1 16.46 -47.98 6.51
CA MET A 1 16.11 -46.54 6.54
C MET A 1 15.06 -46.36 7.62
N SER A 2 15.48 -46.08 8.86
CA SER A 2 14.59 -45.87 10.00
C SER A 2 14.36 -44.37 10.16
N GLY A 3 13.13 -43.92 9.98
CA GLY A 3 12.74 -42.51 10.12
C GLY A 3 12.46 -42.19 11.59
N GLU A 4 13.32 -41.39 12.19
CA GLU A 4 13.16 -40.88 13.55
C GLU A 4 12.17 -39.70 13.53
N LYS A 5 10.95 -39.91 14.03
CA LYS A 5 9.94 -38.85 14.12
C LYS A 5 10.27 -37.96 15.32
N GLN A 6 10.74 -36.74 15.06
CA GLN A 6 10.99 -35.72 16.07
C GLN A 6 9.70 -35.39 16.84
N HIS A 7 9.65 -35.83 18.10
CA HIS A 7 8.55 -35.57 19.01
C HIS A 7 8.71 -34.15 19.57
N VAL A 8 8.04 -33.17 18.95
CA VAL A 8 8.02 -31.81 19.48
C VAL A 8 7.23 -31.81 20.79
N SER A 9 7.91 -31.50 21.89
CA SER A 9 7.32 -31.42 23.22
C SER A 9 6.25 -30.32 23.27
N LYS A 10 5.10 -30.60 23.91
CA LYS A 10 4.05 -29.61 24.16
C LYS A 10 4.57 -28.34 24.84
N ALA A 11 5.63 -28.46 25.65
CA ALA A 11 6.29 -27.32 26.29
C ALA A 11 6.98 -26.39 25.27
N MET A 12 7.56 -26.96 24.20
CA MET A 12 8.19 -26.19 23.13
C MET A 12 7.15 -25.45 22.28
N LEU A 13 6.01 -26.09 22.02
CA LEU A 13 4.89 -25.45 21.32
C LEU A 13 4.31 -24.28 22.14
N LEU A 14 4.15 -24.46 23.46
CA LEU A 14 3.68 -23.40 24.36
C LEU A 14 4.69 -22.26 24.51
N ALA A 15 5.99 -22.55 24.51
CA ALA A 15 7.04 -21.54 24.52
C ALA A 15 7.04 -20.71 23.22
N LEU A 16 6.88 -21.36 22.07
CA LEU A 16 6.72 -20.68 20.77
C LEU A 16 5.48 -19.79 20.74
N LEU A 17 4.33 -20.27 21.23
CA LEU A 17 3.10 -19.49 21.29
C LEU A 17 3.22 -18.26 22.22
N ARG A 18 3.88 -18.41 23.37
CA ARG A 18 4.14 -17.28 24.28
C ARG A 18 5.15 -16.28 23.70
N PHE A 19 6.15 -16.74 22.96
CA PHE A 19 7.12 -15.86 22.31
C PHE A 19 6.45 -15.02 21.22
N VAL A 20 5.61 -15.61 20.37
CA VAL A 20 4.84 -14.88 19.35
C VAL A 20 3.88 -13.87 19.99
N SER A 21 3.26 -14.21 21.11
CA SER A 21 2.33 -13.31 21.82
C SER A 21 3.02 -12.12 22.51
N SER A 22 4.31 -12.21 22.82
CA SER A 22 5.07 -11.14 23.50
C SER A 22 5.71 -10.13 22.55
N CYS A 23 5.67 -10.39 21.24
CA CYS A 23 6.30 -9.56 20.22
C CYS A 23 5.35 -8.58 19.53
N VAL A 24 4.08 -8.50 19.95
CA VAL A 24 3.10 -7.53 19.42
C VAL A 24 2.68 -6.59 20.54
N ASP A 25 3.65 -5.94 21.15
CA ASP A 25 3.39 -4.67 21.86
C ASP A 25 3.63 -3.55 20.85
N VAL A 26 2.64 -3.36 19.97
CA VAL A 26 2.59 -2.22 19.07
C VAL A 26 2.14 -1.04 19.91
N SER A 27 3.11 -0.31 20.47
CA SER A 27 2.85 0.95 21.18
C SER A 27 2.09 1.89 20.24
N SER A 28 0.81 2.10 20.54
CA SER A 28 -0.21 2.68 19.68
C SER A 28 -0.16 4.22 19.64
N ALA A 29 0.86 4.78 18.99
CA ALA A 29 0.84 6.18 18.55
C ALA A 29 0.75 6.30 17.02
N ASP A 30 1.63 5.61 16.27
CA ASP A 30 1.79 5.79 14.82
C ASP A 30 1.46 4.52 14.00
N THR A 31 0.36 3.85 14.34
CA THR A 31 -0.16 2.79 13.46
C THR A 31 -0.95 3.43 12.34
N CYS A 32 -0.63 3.15 11.08
CA CYS A 32 -1.55 3.39 9.94
C CYS A 32 -2.94 2.85 10.32
N ARG A 33 -3.91 3.74 10.51
CA ARG A 33 -5.23 3.43 11.07
C ARG A 33 -6.25 3.20 9.98
N THR A 34 -6.06 3.82 8.82
CA THR A 34 -7.09 3.94 7.79
C THR A 34 -6.51 3.67 6.40
N LEU A 35 -6.99 2.59 5.78
CA LEU A 35 -6.76 2.28 4.38
C LEU A 35 -8.08 2.45 3.64
N THR A 36 -8.10 3.34 2.65
CA THR A 36 -9.26 3.53 1.80
C THR A 36 -8.96 3.06 0.38
N THR A 37 -9.88 2.26 -0.17
CA THR A 37 -9.81 1.81 -1.56
C THR A 37 -10.80 2.57 -2.42
N TYR A 38 -10.34 3.06 -3.57
CA TYR A 38 -11.14 3.80 -4.53
C TYR A 38 -11.04 3.17 -5.89
N ASN A 39 -12.17 2.78 -6.45
CA ASN A 39 -12.29 2.63 -7.89
C ASN A 39 -12.41 4.02 -8.50
N THR A 40 -11.40 4.43 -9.25
CA THR A 40 -11.31 5.79 -9.79
C THR A 40 -12.28 6.02 -10.94
N GLY A 41 -12.72 4.95 -11.60
CA GLY A 41 -13.57 5.01 -12.79
C GLY A 41 -12.97 5.87 -13.90
N LEU A 42 -11.64 6.01 -13.94
CA LEU A 42 -10.91 6.81 -14.93
C LEU A 42 -10.72 6.05 -16.24
N SER A 43 -11.84 5.60 -16.81
CA SER A 43 -11.88 5.04 -18.16
C SER A 43 -12.25 6.13 -19.17
N PRO A 44 -11.56 6.23 -20.34
CA PRO A 44 -11.89 7.22 -21.39
C PRO A 44 -13.29 7.07 -21.96
N ARG A 45 -13.95 5.94 -21.68
CA ARG A 45 -15.31 5.64 -22.13
C ARG A 45 -16.38 6.20 -21.20
N VAL A 46 -16.00 6.67 -20.01
CA VAL A 46 -16.92 7.22 -19.03
C VAL A 46 -17.20 8.68 -19.36
N THR A 47 -18.48 9.06 -19.34
CA THR A 47 -18.90 10.46 -19.49
C THR A 47 -18.24 11.32 -18.41
N ASP A 48 -17.78 12.51 -18.80
CA ASP A 48 -17.11 13.48 -17.93
C ASP A 48 -15.74 13.03 -17.38
N TYR A 49 -15.05 12.11 -18.07
CA TYR A 49 -13.70 11.64 -17.73
C TYR A 49 -12.75 12.79 -17.30
N ASN A 50 -12.65 13.86 -18.10
CA ASN A 50 -11.78 15.00 -17.77
C ASN A 50 -12.17 15.70 -16.46
N MET A 51 -13.48 15.84 -16.19
CA MET A 51 -13.96 16.42 -14.94
C MET A 51 -13.66 15.51 -13.75
N ARG A 52 -13.80 14.19 -13.92
CA ARG A 52 -13.49 13.20 -12.88
C ARG A 52 -12.04 13.24 -12.45
N ILE A 53 -11.09 13.37 -13.40
CA ILE A 53 -9.67 13.53 -13.08
C ILE A 53 -9.45 14.75 -12.15
N VAL A 54 -10.10 15.87 -12.47
CA VAL A 54 -9.96 17.11 -11.69
C VAL A 54 -10.55 16.95 -10.29
N LEU A 55 -11.77 16.40 -10.20
CA LEU A 55 -12.52 16.27 -8.95
C LEU A 55 -11.92 15.21 -8.02
N GLN A 56 -11.39 14.11 -8.56
CA GLN A 56 -10.85 13.00 -7.78
C GLN A 56 -9.76 13.44 -6.81
N GLY A 57 -8.75 14.17 -7.28
CA GLY A 57 -7.67 14.63 -6.40
C GLY A 57 -8.18 15.50 -5.26
N ASN A 58 -9.22 16.30 -5.49
CA ASN A 58 -9.83 17.11 -4.44
C ASN A 58 -10.62 16.23 -3.45
N SER A 59 -11.33 15.21 -3.94
CA SER A 59 -12.07 14.28 -3.07
C SER A 59 -11.12 13.53 -2.13
N LEU A 60 -9.99 13.03 -2.65
CA LEU A 60 -8.99 12.31 -1.86
C LEU A 60 -8.34 13.20 -0.77
N LEU A 61 -8.12 14.48 -1.05
CA LEU A 61 -7.58 15.44 -0.04
C LEU A 61 -8.56 15.73 1.10
N ASN A 62 -9.86 15.57 0.89
CA ASN A 62 -10.89 15.83 1.89
C ASN A 62 -11.16 14.61 2.78
N GLU A 63 -10.42 13.53 2.58
CA GLU A 63 -10.69 12.25 3.19
C GLU A 63 -9.62 11.88 4.20
N ASP A 64 -10.07 11.47 5.38
CA ASP A 64 -9.20 11.11 6.50
C ASP A 64 -8.72 9.67 6.33
N ALA A 65 -7.73 9.48 5.45
CA ALA A 65 -7.09 8.21 5.19
C ALA A 65 -5.57 8.31 5.31
N ASP A 66 -4.93 7.33 5.94
CA ASP A 66 -3.47 7.23 5.99
C ASP A 66 -2.89 6.67 4.68
N VAL A 67 -3.64 5.76 4.04
CA VAL A 67 -3.24 5.11 2.78
C VAL A 67 -4.42 5.04 1.82
N PHE A 68 -4.19 5.38 0.55
CA PHE A 68 -5.13 5.16 -0.54
C PHE A 68 -4.67 4.02 -1.46
N CYS A 69 -5.61 3.15 -1.82
CA CYS A 69 -5.45 2.18 -2.91
C CYS A 69 -6.36 2.60 -4.07
N LEU A 70 -5.77 3.09 -5.16
CA LEU A 70 -6.51 3.51 -6.35
C LEU A 70 -6.56 2.37 -7.38
N GLN A 71 -7.75 2.03 -7.83
CA GLN A 71 -8.04 0.99 -8.82
C GLN A 71 -8.63 1.63 -10.08
N GLU A 72 -8.47 1.00 -11.24
CA GLU A 72 -8.97 1.49 -12.52
C GLU A 72 -8.45 2.88 -12.96
N THR A 73 -7.29 3.28 -12.46
CA THR A 73 -6.50 4.31 -13.13
C THR A 73 -5.76 3.64 -14.26
N TRP A 74 -6.06 3.99 -15.52
CA TRP A 74 -5.52 3.30 -16.69
C TRP A 74 -4.34 4.02 -17.35
N PHE A 75 -4.22 5.33 -17.16
CA PHE A 75 -3.16 6.14 -17.76
C PHE A 75 -2.20 6.70 -16.70
N GLU A 76 -0.91 6.66 -17.02
CA GLU A 76 0.14 7.27 -16.20
C GLU A 76 -0.06 8.79 -16.05
N SER A 77 -0.59 9.46 -17.08
CA SER A 77 -0.90 10.90 -17.04
C SER A 77 -1.91 11.27 -15.95
N ASP A 78 -2.92 10.42 -15.75
CA ASP A 78 -3.97 10.65 -14.77
C ASP A 78 -3.44 10.43 -13.36
N MET A 79 -2.60 9.41 -13.20
CA MET A 79 -1.88 9.14 -11.96
C MET A 79 -0.95 10.30 -11.63
N ALA A 80 -0.15 10.77 -12.58
CA ALA A 80 0.76 11.91 -12.39
C ALA A 80 0.01 13.19 -12.00
N TYR A 81 -1.15 13.46 -12.62
CA TYR A 81 -1.99 14.58 -12.23
C TYR A 81 -2.52 14.45 -10.80
N THR A 82 -2.98 13.25 -10.42
CA THR A 82 -3.48 12.97 -9.06
C THR A 82 -2.38 13.10 -8.02
N LEU A 83 -1.21 12.50 -8.26
CA LEU A 83 -0.03 12.60 -7.40
C LEU A 83 0.45 14.05 -7.27
N GLY A 84 0.40 14.82 -8.36
CA GLY A 84 0.71 16.25 -8.35
C GLY A 84 -0.09 17.04 -7.32
N LYS A 85 -1.33 16.64 -7.05
CA LYS A 85 -2.19 17.25 -6.04
C LYS A 85 -1.98 16.71 -4.63
N LEU A 86 -1.60 15.43 -4.52
CA LEU A 86 -1.52 14.74 -3.23
C LEU A 86 -0.14 14.84 -2.59
N MET A 87 0.92 15.17 -3.33
CA MET A 87 2.31 15.03 -2.84
C MET A 87 2.62 15.80 -1.55
N ASP A 88 1.96 16.94 -1.34
CA ASP A 88 2.17 17.78 -0.15
C ASP A 88 1.66 17.11 1.14
N VAL A 89 0.66 16.23 1.01
CA VAL A 89 0.03 15.50 2.11
C VAL A 89 0.52 14.05 2.17
N TYR A 90 0.55 13.38 1.02
CA TYR A 90 0.97 12.00 0.83
C TYR A 90 2.33 11.95 0.14
N LYS A 91 3.38 12.11 0.95
CA LYS A 91 4.77 12.14 0.48
C LYS A 91 5.22 10.87 -0.22
N TYR A 92 4.68 9.73 0.21
CA TYR A 92 5.04 8.42 -0.33
C TYR A 92 3.96 7.93 -1.26
N HIS A 93 4.37 7.50 -2.45
CA HIS A 93 3.47 6.90 -3.42
C HIS A 93 4.13 5.73 -4.13
N PHE A 94 3.29 4.79 -4.54
CA PHE A 94 3.67 3.66 -5.37
C PHE A 94 2.73 3.61 -6.57
N SER A 95 3.29 3.63 -7.78
CA SER A 95 2.52 3.45 -9.01
C SER A 95 3.27 2.48 -9.92
N ALA A 96 2.82 1.23 -9.94
CA ALA A 96 3.25 0.23 -10.93
C ALA A 96 2.47 0.33 -12.25
N LEU A 97 1.72 1.41 -12.47
CA LEU A 97 1.00 1.60 -13.73
C LEU A 97 2.02 1.69 -14.86
N HIS A 98 2.12 0.61 -15.64
CA HIS A 98 2.88 0.43 -16.88
C HIS A 98 4.38 0.82 -16.90
N SER A 99 4.94 1.34 -15.80
CA SER A 99 6.36 1.66 -15.68
C SER A 99 7.18 0.45 -15.23
N SER A 100 8.33 0.26 -15.89
CA SER A 100 9.37 -0.74 -15.60
C SER A 100 10.08 -0.58 -14.24
N VAL A 101 9.59 0.33 -13.39
CA VAL A 101 10.28 0.79 -12.19
C VAL A 101 9.31 0.73 -11.00
N ASN A 102 9.40 -0.37 -10.24
CA ASN A 102 8.68 -0.57 -8.99
C ASN A 102 9.40 0.16 -7.86
N VAL A 103 9.17 1.45 -7.67
CA VAL A 103 9.89 2.26 -6.68
C VAL A 103 8.91 3.07 -5.82
N LEU A 104 9.16 3.08 -4.51
CA LEU A 104 8.57 4.06 -3.60
C LEU A 104 9.37 5.35 -3.75
N LEU A 105 8.72 6.40 -4.25
CA LEU A 105 9.33 7.72 -4.36
C LEU A 105 8.88 8.56 -3.15
N GLY A 106 9.84 9.19 -2.46
CA GLY A 106 9.58 10.14 -1.39
C GLY A 106 10.57 11.31 -1.47
N ASP A 107 10.07 12.55 -1.38
CA ASP A 107 10.82 13.83 -1.33
C ASP A 107 12.07 13.92 -2.25
N GLY A 108 12.00 13.34 -3.46
CA GLY A 108 13.09 13.39 -4.45
C GLY A 108 14.22 12.37 -4.24
N GLU A 109 14.11 11.49 -3.25
CA GLU A 109 15.02 10.35 -3.08
C GLU A 109 14.35 9.04 -3.52
N GLU A 110 15.05 8.31 -4.38
CA GLU A 110 14.66 6.98 -4.84
C GLU A 110 14.87 5.97 -3.69
N LEU A 111 13.81 5.66 -2.93
CA LEU A 111 13.86 4.54 -2.00
C LEU A 111 13.75 3.24 -2.81
N LYS A 112 14.89 2.62 -3.09
CA LYS A 112 14.96 1.30 -3.72
C LYS A 112 14.31 0.27 -2.80
N VAL A 113 13.04 -0.01 -3.05
CA VAL A 113 12.35 -1.14 -2.44
C VAL A 113 12.89 -2.40 -3.10
N SER A 114 13.76 -3.11 -2.38
CA SER A 114 14.18 -4.45 -2.77
C SER A 114 12.92 -5.33 -2.85
N GLN A 115 12.52 -5.69 -4.06
CA GLN A 115 11.38 -6.57 -4.28
C GLN A 115 11.68 -7.95 -3.68
N SER A 116 11.05 -8.23 -2.56
CA SER A 116 10.83 -9.58 -2.05
C SER A 116 9.38 -9.69 -1.61
N LEU A 117 8.47 -9.50 -2.56
CA LEU A 117 7.11 -9.99 -2.42
C LEU A 117 6.72 -10.69 -3.73
N VAL A 118 7.16 -11.94 -3.81
CA VAL A 118 6.56 -12.94 -4.68
C VAL A 118 5.23 -13.31 -4.04
N VAL A 119 4.13 -13.02 -4.73
CA VAL A 119 2.88 -13.78 -4.57
C VAL A 119 2.71 -14.62 -5.81
#